data_AF-A0A3B9B9T4-F1
#
_entry.id   AF-A0A3B9B9T4-F1
#
_cell.length_a   1.000
_cell.length_b   1.000
_cell.length_c   1.000
_cell.angle_alpha   90.00
_cell.angle_beta   90.00
_cell.angle_gamma   90.00
#
_symmetry.space_group_name_H-M   'P 1'
#
loop_
_entity.id
_entity.type
_entity.pdbx_description
1 polymer ?
#
loop_
_entity_poly.entity_id
_entity_poly.type
_entity_poly.pdbx_seq_one_letter_code
_entity_poly.pdbx_strand_id
1 'polypeptide(L)'
;DGLEGDALKAAQGEAYNLLYWGSVILGLGNGTVEAFINPVVATMFKKDKTKWLNILHAGWPGGLVIGGILTILLGAQAAEDWRILIYLIAIPAVIYLVMLLKVKFPVNERVESGTSYKEMLAEFGAIGALIAGYLIFRQLGMVFGWSDNAVYGLTAVATIGYGLYCKSLGRPLLIFMCIIMIPLATTELGTDGAISGLMEEPMKEAGYNGLWVLIYTSAIMMVLRFWFAGPIVEKLGPLGLLATSAVLAIAGLYLLSTASGLTAIFVFATLYGFGKTFFWPTTLGVVSEQCPKGGALTLNAIAGIGMLAVGILGGPVIGKMTEDSIKLSVEEANSAETYKKISNDSTYFLGDYTAVDASKVGDLPEEEQATVQESIQSGKQGSLASVAIFPVFMLACYIALIFYFRGKGGYKPVEI
;
A
#
# COMPACT_ATOMS: atom_id res chain seq x y z
N ASP A 1 -10.82 -35.44 -17.49
CA ASP A 1 -12.10 -35.46 -16.75
C ASP A 1 -11.87 -34.91 -15.35
N GLY A 2 -12.55 -33.82 -15.02
CA GLY A 2 -12.40 -33.14 -13.72
C GLY A 2 -13.13 -33.88 -12.60
N LEU A 3 -12.81 -33.54 -11.35
CA LEU A 3 -13.60 -33.97 -10.20
C LEU A 3 -14.98 -33.29 -10.25
N GLU A 4 -16.02 -34.01 -9.86
CA GLU A 4 -17.40 -33.49 -9.78
C GLU A 4 -18.01 -33.76 -8.40
N GLY A 5 -19.14 -33.10 -8.10
CA GLY A 5 -19.92 -33.33 -6.89
C GLY A 5 -19.12 -33.09 -5.60
N ASP A 6 -19.24 -34.03 -4.65
CA ASP A 6 -18.59 -33.91 -3.34
C ASP A 6 -17.07 -34.04 -3.41
N ALA A 7 -16.55 -34.77 -4.40
CA ALA A 7 -15.10 -34.90 -4.61
C ALA A 7 -14.49 -33.56 -5.04
N LEU A 8 -15.19 -32.79 -5.89
CA LEU A 8 -14.76 -31.45 -6.27
C LEU A 8 -14.76 -30.51 -5.07
N LYS A 9 -15.82 -30.51 -4.26
CA LYS A 9 -15.93 -29.67 -3.05
C LYS A 9 -14.80 -29.98 -2.05
N ALA A 10 -14.52 -31.25 -1.82
CA ALA A 10 -13.44 -31.68 -0.94
C ALA A 10 -12.08 -31.18 -1.45
N ALA A 11 -11.80 -31.36 -2.75
CA ALA A 11 -10.57 -30.88 -3.37
C ALA A 11 -10.44 -29.35 -3.34
N GLN A 12 -11.53 -28.61 -3.54
CA GLN A 12 -11.54 -27.15 -3.41
C GLN A 12 -11.26 -26.70 -1.98
N GLY A 13 -11.81 -27.40 -0.97
CA GLY A 13 -11.52 -27.13 0.44
C GLY A 13 -10.05 -27.38 0.81
N GLU A 14 -9.47 -28.46 0.30
CA GLU A 14 -8.04 -28.73 0.48
C GLU A 14 -7.16 -27.68 -0.22
N ALA A 15 -7.46 -27.36 -1.48
CA ALA A 15 -6.76 -26.33 -2.23
C ALA A 15 -6.84 -24.97 -1.55
N TYR A 16 -8.02 -24.59 -1.04
CA TYR A 16 -8.21 -23.36 -0.28
C TYR A 16 -7.29 -23.32 0.95
N ASN A 17 -7.24 -24.40 1.74
CA ASN A 17 -6.38 -24.47 2.93
C ASN A 17 -4.90 -24.36 2.57
N LEU A 18 -4.45 -25.01 1.49
CA LEU A 18 -3.08 -24.92 1.01
C LEU A 18 -2.73 -23.50 0.55
N LEU A 19 -3.61 -22.85 -0.20
CA LEU A 19 -3.43 -21.47 -0.65
C LEU A 19 -3.45 -20.48 0.53
N TYR A 20 -4.34 -20.69 1.50
CA TYR A 20 -4.43 -19.87 2.70
C TYR A 20 -3.14 -19.93 3.52
N TRP A 21 -2.70 -21.13 3.92
CA TRP A 21 -1.48 -21.29 4.71
C TRP A 21 -0.22 -20.93 3.93
N GLY A 22 -0.19 -21.22 2.62
CA GLY A 22 0.87 -20.76 1.73
C GLY A 22 0.98 -19.24 1.72
N SER A 23 -0.14 -18.53 1.64
CA SER A 23 -0.20 -17.06 1.68
C SER A 23 0.23 -16.51 3.03
N VAL A 24 -0.15 -17.16 4.15
CA VAL A 24 0.32 -16.79 5.49
C VAL A 24 1.84 -16.93 5.60
N ILE A 25 2.41 -18.05 5.16
CA ILE A 25 3.86 -18.29 5.18
C ILE A 25 4.58 -17.26 4.29
N LEU A 26 4.05 -17.00 3.10
CA LEU A 26 4.59 -15.99 2.19
C LEU A 26 4.56 -14.59 2.83
N GLY A 27 3.45 -14.22 3.48
CA GLY A 27 3.31 -12.95 4.20
C GLY A 27 4.32 -12.81 5.33
N LEU A 28 4.53 -13.86 6.13
CA LEU A 28 5.56 -13.89 7.17
C LEU A 28 6.98 -13.77 6.59
N GLY A 29 7.24 -14.43 5.46
CA GLY A 29 8.50 -14.31 4.72
C GLY A 29 8.76 -12.89 4.24
N ASN A 30 7.79 -12.28 3.55
CA ASN A 30 7.87 -10.91 3.06
C ASN A 30 8.06 -9.91 4.22
N GLY A 31 7.30 -10.06 5.30
CA GLY A 31 7.44 -9.22 6.50
C GLY A 31 8.81 -9.37 7.17
N THR A 32 9.37 -10.58 7.19
CA THR A 32 10.71 -10.82 7.76
C THR A 32 11.81 -10.19 6.91
N VAL A 33 11.70 -10.28 5.58
CA VAL A 33 12.63 -9.62 4.65
C VAL A 33 12.58 -8.11 4.86
N GLU A 34 11.39 -7.51 4.83
CA GLU A 34 11.19 -6.07 5.05
C GLU A 34 11.74 -5.61 6.40
N ALA A 35 11.48 -6.39 7.46
CA ALA A 35 11.92 -6.11 8.81
C ALA A 35 13.46 -6.12 8.97
N PHE A 36 14.17 -6.77 8.06
CA PHE A 36 15.61 -6.93 8.11
C PHE A 36 16.35 -6.00 7.14
N ILE A 37 15.91 -5.91 5.88
CA ILE A 37 16.63 -5.15 4.84
C ILE A 37 16.62 -3.65 5.10
N ASN A 38 15.51 -3.11 5.61
CA ASN A 38 15.37 -1.67 5.86
C ASN A 38 16.34 -1.16 6.93
N PRO A 39 16.41 -1.77 8.14
CA PRO A 39 17.39 -1.37 9.13
C PRO A 39 18.84 -1.61 8.70
N VAL A 40 19.10 -2.66 7.92
CA VAL A 40 20.44 -2.96 7.39
C VAL A 40 20.90 -1.86 6.43
N VAL A 41 20.08 -1.48 5.46
CA VAL A 41 20.43 -0.41 4.50
C VAL A 41 20.60 0.93 5.22
N ALA A 42 19.70 1.26 6.13
CA ALA A 42 19.81 2.47 6.96
C ALA A 42 21.11 2.49 7.79
N THR A 43 21.56 1.32 8.25
CA THR A 43 22.82 1.17 9.00
C THR A 43 24.05 1.26 8.10
N MET A 44 24.01 0.67 6.91
CA MET A 44 25.12 0.71 5.94
C MET A 44 25.38 2.13 5.42
N PHE A 45 24.31 2.91 5.26
CA PHE A 45 24.36 4.23 4.64
C PHE A 45 23.87 5.34 5.57
N LYS A 46 24.46 5.41 6.77
CA LYS A 46 24.02 6.30 7.87
C LYS A 46 23.83 7.78 7.48
N LYS A 47 24.57 8.27 6.50
CA LYS A 47 24.55 9.68 6.05
C LYS A 47 23.57 9.96 4.91
N ASP A 48 23.16 8.93 4.17
CA ASP A 48 22.35 9.05 2.95
C ASP A 48 21.17 8.05 2.97
N LYS A 49 20.59 7.79 4.15
CA LYS A 49 19.61 6.71 4.35
C LYS A 49 18.44 6.83 3.39
N THR A 50 17.89 8.05 3.21
CA THR A 50 16.78 8.29 2.28
C THR A 50 17.10 7.88 0.85
N LYS A 51 18.29 8.21 0.34
CA LYS A 51 18.70 7.83 -1.03
C LYS A 51 18.74 6.31 -1.18
N TRP A 52 19.40 5.63 -0.25
CA TRP A 52 19.61 4.19 -0.36
C TRP A 52 18.37 3.36 -0.06
N LEU A 53 17.48 3.83 0.82
CA LEU A 53 16.17 3.23 1.01
C LEU A 53 15.30 3.36 -0.24
N ASN A 54 15.37 4.48 -0.96
CA ASN A 54 14.70 4.61 -2.26
C ASN A 54 15.21 3.59 -3.28
N ILE A 55 16.54 3.43 -3.39
CA ILE A 55 17.14 2.43 -4.29
C ILE A 55 16.76 1.00 -3.87
N LEU A 56 16.77 0.69 -2.57
CA LEU A 56 16.37 -0.63 -2.05
C LEU A 56 14.93 -0.98 -2.47
N HIS A 57 14.00 -0.04 -2.29
CA HIS A 57 12.59 -0.24 -2.63
C HIS A 57 12.32 -0.20 -4.13
N ALA A 58 13.33 0.00 -4.99
CA ALA A 58 13.21 -0.21 -6.42
C ALA A 58 13.09 -1.71 -6.78
N GLY A 59 13.49 -2.60 -5.87
CA GLY A 59 13.31 -4.05 -6.02
C GLY A 59 11.85 -4.47 -6.10
N TRP A 60 10.94 -3.84 -5.33
CA TRP A 60 9.51 -4.10 -5.38
C TRP A 60 8.89 -3.86 -6.78
N PRO A 61 8.96 -2.64 -7.36
CA PRO A 61 8.44 -2.40 -8.70
C PRO A 61 9.20 -3.18 -9.78
N GLY A 62 10.50 -3.44 -9.60
CA GLY A 62 11.25 -4.32 -10.51
C GLY A 62 10.68 -5.74 -10.53
N GLY A 63 10.33 -6.28 -9.36
CA GLY A 63 9.63 -7.55 -9.23
C GLY A 63 8.26 -7.55 -9.90
N LEU A 64 7.47 -6.48 -9.74
CA LEU A 64 6.17 -6.34 -10.41
C LEU A 64 6.29 -6.29 -11.94
N VAL A 65 7.29 -5.59 -12.48
CA VAL A 65 7.55 -5.52 -13.92
C VAL A 65 7.91 -6.90 -14.47
N ILE A 66 8.91 -7.55 -13.87
CA ILE A 66 9.39 -8.87 -14.35
C ILE A 66 8.29 -9.92 -14.17
N GLY A 67 7.66 -9.96 -13.00
CA GLY A 67 6.56 -10.88 -12.69
C GLY A 67 5.36 -10.68 -13.60
N GLY A 68 4.93 -9.43 -13.81
CA GLY A 68 3.81 -9.10 -14.71
C GLY A 68 4.07 -9.53 -16.15
N ILE A 69 5.26 -9.25 -16.69
CA ILE A 69 5.65 -9.69 -18.03
C ILE A 69 5.62 -11.22 -18.14
N LEU A 70 6.22 -11.92 -17.17
CA LEU A 70 6.23 -13.38 -17.17
C LEU A 70 4.83 -13.99 -17.05
N THR A 71 3.94 -13.39 -16.26
CA THR A 71 2.53 -13.79 -16.16
C THR A 71 1.82 -13.67 -17.51
N ILE A 72 2.06 -12.59 -18.27
CA ILE A 72 1.47 -12.41 -19.61
C ILE A 72 2.04 -13.42 -20.60
N LEU A 73 3.37 -13.62 -20.61
CA LEU A 73 4.05 -14.48 -21.57
C LEU A 73 3.80 -15.97 -21.34
N LEU A 74 3.67 -16.39 -20.07
CA LEU A 74 3.49 -17.79 -19.68
C LEU A 74 2.03 -18.13 -19.39
N GLY A 75 1.09 -17.23 -19.60
CA GLY A 75 -0.31 -17.39 -19.18
C GLY A 75 -0.97 -18.64 -19.77
N ALA A 76 -0.72 -18.95 -21.04
CA ALA A 76 -1.26 -20.16 -21.68
C ALA A 76 -0.69 -21.45 -21.06
N GLN A 77 0.63 -21.49 -20.85
CA GLN A 77 1.32 -22.62 -20.24
C GLN A 77 0.94 -22.80 -18.77
N ALA A 78 0.76 -21.68 -18.04
CA ALA A 78 0.31 -21.70 -16.65
C ALA A 78 -1.14 -22.15 -16.52
N ALA A 79 -1.99 -21.89 -17.53
CA ALA A 79 -3.35 -22.42 -17.57
C ALA A 79 -3.36 -23.95 -17.79
N GLU A 80 -2.40 -24.49 -18.53
CA GLU A 80 -2.22 -25.94 -18.70
C GLU A 80 -1.56 -26.61 -17.48
N ASP A 81 -0.54 -25.97 -16.91
CA ASP A 81 0.15 -26.41 -15.68
C ASP A 81 0.51 -25.24 -14.76
N TRP A 82 -0.32 -25.02 -13.74
CA TRP A 82 -0.17 -23.96 -12.75
C TRP A 82 1.16 -24.06 -11.96
N ARG A 83 1.80 -25.24 -11.90
CA ARG A 83 3.05 -25.45 -11.15
C ARG A 83 4.19 -24.61 -11.70
N ILE A 84 4.13 -24.21 -12.98
CA ILE A 84 5.09 -23.29 -13.60
C ILE A 84 5.20 -21.99 -12.80
N LEU A 85 4.08 -21.46 -12.30
CA LEU A 85 4.08 -20.24 -11.48
C LEU A 85 4.80 -20.46 -10.14
N ILE A 86 4.68 -21.65 -9.55
CA ILE A 86 5.38 -22.00 -8.30
C ILE A 86 6.89 -22.08 -8.54
N TYR A 87 7.33 -22.72 -9.63
CA TYR A 87 8.75 -22.79 -9.98
C TYR A 87 9.33 -21.39 -10.25
N LEU A 88 8.55 -20.52 -10.91
CA LEU A 88 8.96 -19.15 -11.19
C LEU A 88 9.22 -18.34 -9.92
N ILE A 89 8.45 -18.55 -8.86
CA ILE A 89 8.63 -17.91 -7.56
C ILE A 89 9.76 -18.59 -6.76
N ALA A 90 9.86 -19.92 -6.84
CA ALA A 90 10.82 -20.71 -6.07
C ALA A 90 12.28 -20.48 -6.51
N ILE A 91 12.55 -20.34 -7.81
CA ILE A 91 13.91 -20.17 -8.32
C ILE A 91 14.61 -18.92 -7.73
N PRO A 92 14.04 -17.71 -7.81
CA PRO A 92 14.61 -16.52 -7.17
C PRO A 92 14.76 -16.67 -5.65
N ALA A 93 13.80 -17.31 -4.98
CA ALA A 93 13.85 -17.53 -3.54
C ALA A 93 15.03 -18.43 -3.12
N VAL A 94 15.29 -19.51 -3.86
CA VAL A 94 16.44 -20.39 -3.63
C VAL A 94 17.76 -19.67 -3.92
N ILE A 95 17.84 -18.92 -5.03
CA ILE A 95 19.02 -18.11 -5.35
C ILE A 95 19.30 -17.12 -4.22
N TYR A 96 18.27 -16.41 -3.77
CA TYR A 96 18.39 -15.46 -2.67
C TYR A 96 18.85 -16.12 -1.36
N LEU A 97 18.30 -17.29 -1.02
CA LEU A 97 18.74 -18.07 0.14
C LEU A 97 20.24 -18.42 0.04
N VAL A 98 20.69 -18.94 -1.10
CA VAL A 98 22.09 -19.31 -1.32
C VAL A 98 23.01 -18.09 -1.23
N MET A 99 22.59 -16.94 -1.78
CA MET A 99 23.34 -15.69 -1.66
C MET A 99 23.49 -15.25 -0.21
N LEU A 100 22.46 -15.40 0.62
CA LEU A 100 22.47 -14.97 2.02
C LEU A 100 23.31 -15.85 2.95
N LEU A 101 23.54 -17.13 2.62
CA LEU A 101 24.25 -18.09 3.50
C LEU A 101 25.65 -17.61 3.95
N LYS A 102 26.31 -16.78 3.15
CA LYS A 102 27.69 -16.30 3.41
C LYS A 102 27.78 -14.83 3.80
N VAL A 103 26.66 -14.11 3.85
CA VAL A 103 26.65 -12.67 4.10
C VAL A 103 26.73 -12.38 5.59
N LYS A 104 27.67 -11.51 5.99
CA LYS A 104 27.75 -10.95 7.34
C LYS A 104 27.20 -9.52 7.31
N PHE A 105 26.09 -9.30 7.99
CA PHE A 105 25.45 -7.99 8.07
C PHE A 105 26.14 -7.09 9.11
N PRO A 106 26.15 -5.77 8.88
CA PRO A 106 26.72 -4.83 9.83
C PRO A 106 25.92 -4.80 11.13
N VAL A 107 26.59 -4.43 12.21
CA VAL A 107 25.94 -4.17 13.49
C VAL A 107 25.06 -2.94 13.33
N ASN A 108 23.80 -3.04 13.78
CA ASN A 108 22.83 -1.95 13.66
C ASN A 108 23.35 -0.67 14.33
N GLU A 109 23.15 0.49 13.69
CA GLU A 109 23.64 1.79 14.17
C GLU A 109 23.25 2.08 15.63
N ARG A 110 22.03 1.70 16.03
CA ARG A 110 21.56 1.81 17.42
C ARG A 110 22.43 1.01 18.40
N VAL A 111 22.82 -0.20 18.02
CA VAL A 111 23.63 -1.08 18.86
C VAL A 111 25.06 -0.54 18.95
N GLU A 112 25.58 -0.05 17.83
CA GLU A 112 26.91 0.57 17.76
C GLU A 112 27.00 1.84 18.63
N SER A 113 25.94 2.66 18.69
CA SER A 113 25.88 3.85 19.55
C SER A 113 25.63 3.55 21.04
N GLY A 114 25.43 2.28 21.41
CA GLY A 114 25.14 1.88 22.79
C GLY A 114 23.71 2.19 23.26
N THR A 115 22.79 2.55 22.35
CA THR A 115 21.39 2.83 22.69
C THR A 115 20.70 1.55 23.18
N SER A 116 20.21 1.59 24.41
CA SER A 116 19.59 0.43 25.06
C SER A 116 18.28 0.01 24.38
N TYR A 117 17.85 -1.23 24.63
CA TYR A 117 16.56 -1.72 24.14
C TYR A 117 15.39 -0.88 24.66
N LYS A 118 15.46 -0.44 25.92
CA LYS A 118 14.43 0.39 26.53
C LYS A 118 14.32 1.77 25.88
N GLU A 119 15.45 2.41 25.56
CA GLU A 119 15.46 3.69 24.83
C GLU A 119 14.87 3.53 23.43
N MET A 120 15.18 2.44 22.74
CA MET A 120 14.57 2.10 21.44
C MET A 120 13.05 2.01 21.53
N LEU A 121 12.55 1.28 22.54
CA LEU A 121 11.11 1.17 22.75
C LEU A 121 10.49 2.53 23.13
N ALA A 122 11.20 3.35 23.91
CA ALA A 122 10.75 4.67 24.35
C ALA A 122 10.65 5.69 23.21
N GLU A 123 11.44 5.58 22.14
CA GLU A 123 11.27 6.41 20.93
C GLU A 123 9.90 6.18 20.29
N PHE A 124 9.44 4.92 20.22
CA PHE A 124 8.10 4.57 19.73
C PHE A 124 7.01 4.95 20.73
N GLY A 125 7.25 4.62 22.01
CA GLY A 125 6.43 4.98 23.16
C GLY A 125 4.98 4.47 23.11
N ALA A 126 4.20 4.89 24.12
CA ALA A 126 2.83 4.41 24.31
C ALA A 126 1.90 4.75 23.13
N ILE A 127 2.03 5.94 22.53
CA ILE A 127 1.16 6.35 21.43
C ILE A 127 1.49 5.58 20.14
N GLY A 128 2.77 5.35 19.85
CA GLY A 128 3.16 4.47 18.75
C GLY A 128 2.61 3.05 18.94
N ALA A 129 2.76 2.51 20.16
CA ALA A 129 2.25 1.20 20.53
C ALA A 129 0.71 1.12 20.43
N LEU A 130 0.00 2.20 20.76
CA LEU A 130 -1.45 2.28 20.58
C LEU A 130 -1.85 2.14 19.11
N ILE A 131 -1.21 2.90 18.22
CA ILE A 131 -1.53 2.90 16.78
C ILE A 131 -1.24 1.52 16.17
N ALA A 132 -0.02 1.01 16.36
CA ALA A 132 0.37 -0.30 15.82
C ALA A 132 -0.41 -1.45 16.48
N GLY A 133 -0.56 -1.41 17.80
CA GLY A 133 -1.27 -2.43 18.56
C GLY A 133 -2.73 -2.53 18.16
N TYR A 134 -3.42 -1.39 18.00
CA TYR A 134 -4.79 -1.37 17.53
C TYR A 134 -4.94 -2.04 16.16
N LEU A 135 -4.09 -1.67 15.19
CA LEU A 135 -4.15 -2.25 13.84
C LEU A 135 -3.85 -3.76 13.84
N ILE A 136 -2.88 -4.21 14.64
CA ILE A 136 -2.56 -5.64 14.79
C ILE A 136 -3.75 -6.39 15.38
N PHE A 137 -4.28 -5.95 16.53
CA PHE A 137 -5.40 -6.64 17.18
C PHE A 137 -6.68 -6.55 16.35
N ARG A 138 -6.87 -5.47 15.58
CA ARG A 138 -7.98 -5.36 14.64
C ARG A 138 -7.88 -6.39 13.52
N GLN A 139 -6.70 -6.54 12.91
CA GLN A 139 -6.47 -7.56 11.88
C GLN A 139 -6.69 -8.97 12.42
N LEU A 140 -6.16 -9.26 13.61
CA LEU A 140 -6.38 -10.56 14.27
C LEU A 140 -7.85 -10.77 14.62
N GLY A 141 -8.55 -9.73 15.07
CA GLY A 141 -9.98 -9.80 15.36
C GLY A 141 -10.82 -10.09 14.11
N MET A 142 -10.45 -9.53 12.96
CA MET A 142 -11.09 -9.85 11.67
C MET A 142 -10.85 -11.31 11.25
N VAL A 143 -9.65 -11.85 11.51
CA VAL A 143 -9.30 -13.25 11.15
C VAL A 143 -9.93 -14.27 12.09
N PHE A 144 -9.95 -13.99 13.39
CA PHE A 144 -10.42 -14.92 14.42
C PHE A 144 -11.86 -14.66 14.90
N GLY A 145 -12.54 -13.65 14.34
CA GLY A 145 -13.91 -13.28 14.72
C GLY A 145 -14.03 -12.73 16.14
N TRP A 146 -13.03 -11.97 16.62
CA TRP A 146 -13.09 -11.35 17.95
C TRP A 146 -14.06 -10.17 17.97
N SER A 147 -14.74 -9.97 19.10
CA SER A 147 -15.57 -8.79 19.30
C SER A 147 -14.75 -7.51 19.42
N ASP A 148 -15.35 -6.37 19.07
CA ASP A 148 -14.69 -5.05 19.19
C ASP A 148 -14.21 -4.77 20.61
N ASN A 149 -14.98 -5.19 21.63
CA ASN A 149 -14.59 -5.05 23.03
C ASN A 149 -13.31 -5.83 23.36
N ALA A 150 -13.12 -7.01 22.78
CA ALA A 150 -11.89 -7.79 22.95
C ALA A 150 -10.70 -7.09 22.28
N VAL A 151 -10.88 -6.57 21.05
CA VAL A 151 -9.86 -5.80 20.33
C VAL A 151 -9.45 -4.56 21.13
N TYR A 152 -10.41 -3.77 21.63
CA TYR A 152 -10.14 -2.58 22.43
C TYR A 152 -9.48 -2.93 23.77
N GLY A 153 -9.93 -3.99 24.45
CA GLY A 153 -9.34 -4.46 25.69
C GLY A 153 -7.87 -4.88 25.53
N LEU A 154 -7.57 -5.70 24.53
CA LEU A 154 -6.20 -6.13 24.22
C LEU A 154 -5.30 -4.95 23.83
N THR A 155 -5.82 -4.04 23.02
CA THR A 155 -5.13 -2.80 22.64
C THR A 155 -4.78 -1.95 23.86
N ALA A 156 -5.74 -1.75 24.77
CA ALA A 156 -5.53 -0.97 25.99
C ALA A 156 -4.48 -1.62 26.90
N VAL A 157 -4.58 -2.94 27.13
CA VAL A 157 -3.62 -3.68 27.97
C VAL A 157 -2.21 -3.62 27.38
N ALA A 158 -2.06 -3.88 26.07
CA ALA A 158 -0.75 -3.82 25.42
C ALA A 158 -0.15 -2.40 25.46
N THR A 159 -0.98 -1.38 25.19
CA THR A 159 -0.56 0.03 25.21
C THR A 159 -0.13 0.47 26.60
N ILE A 160 -0.92 0.17 27.63
CA ILE A 160 -0.61 0.52 29.03
C ILE A 160 0.64 -0.22 29.48
N GLY A 161 0.74 -1.54 29.21
CA GLY A 161 1.92 -2.32 29.56
C GLY A 161 3.20 -1.79 28.89
N TYR A 162 3.13 -1.48 27.60
CA TYR A 162 4.24 -0.89 26.85
C TYR A 162 4.61 0.49 27.41
N GLY A 163 3.62 1.36 27.67
CA GLY A 163 3.82 2.69 28.22
C GLY A 163 4.45 2.69 29.62
N LEU A 164 3.99 1.80 30.50
CA LEU A 164 4.55 1.64 31.85
C LEU A 164 6.00 1.15 31.82
N TYR A 165 6.34 0.23 30.91
CA TYR A 165 7.71 -0.25 30.75
C TYR A 165 8.64 0.86 30.21
N CYS A 166 8.23 1.52 29.13
CA CYS A 166 9.06 2.48 28.42
C CYS A 166 9.14 3.85 29.12
N LYS A 167 8.12 4.21 29.91
CA LYS A 167 7.96 5.52 30.55
C LYS A 167 8.06 6.69 29.56
N SER A 168 7.52 6.50 28.36
CA SER A 168 7.52 7.49 27.27
C SER A 168 6.21 7.40 26.50
N LEU A 169 5.67 8.56 26.14
CA LEU A 169 4.53 8.65 25.21
C LEU A 169 4.92 8.39 23.75
N GLY A 170 6.22 8.52 23.44
CA GLY A 170 6.76 8.40 22.10
C GLY A 170 7.22 9.74 21.56
N ARG A 171 8.10 9.70 20.57
CA ARG A 171 8.65 10.92 19.97
C ARG A 171 7.58 11.60 19.10
N PRO A 172 7.27 12.89 19.31
CA PRO A 172 6.19 13.57 18.59
C PRO A 172 6.30 13.48 17.06
N LEU A 173 7.52 13.62 16.53
CA LEU A 173 7.77 13.49 15.09
C LEU A 173 7.42 12.09 14.58
N LEU A 174 7.81 11.03 15.31
CA LEU A 174 7.52 9.67 14.89
C LEU A 174 6.02 9.38 14.90
N ILE A 175 5.31 9.83 15.94
CA ILE A 175 3.84 9.72 16.02
C ILE A 175 3.20 10.42 14.82
N PHE A 176 3.66 11.63 14.50
CA PHE A 176 3.19 12.37 13.33
C PHE A 176 3.45 11.61 12.03
N MET A 177 4.63 11.00 11.86
CA MET A 177 4.94 10.16 10.71
C MET A 177 4.06 8.90 10.65
N CYS A 178 3.74 8.26 11.78
CA CYS A 178 2.80 7.13 11.82
C CYS A 178 1.40 7.52 11.34
N ILE A 179 0.93 8.73 11.68
CA ILE A 179 -0.36 9.25 11.21
C ILE A 179 -0.32 9.52 9.70
N ILE A 180 0.76 10.09 9.17
CA ILE A 180 0.94 10.30 7.72
C ILE A 180 1.04 8.98 6.97
N MET A 181 1.63 7.95 7.57
CA MET A 181 1.83 6.65 6.93
C MET A 181 0.51 5.97 6.52
N ILE A 182 -0.57 6.20 7.26
CA ILE A 182 -1.91 5.66 6.97
C ILE A 182 -2.43 6.13 5.60
N PRO A 183 -2.67 7.45 5.37
CA PRO A 183 -3.08 7.94 4.06
C PRO A 183 -2.00 7.74 3.00
N LEU A 184 -0.72 7.69 3.37
CA LEU A 184 0.36 7.37 2.44
C LEU A 184 0.21 5.98 1.84
N ALA A 185 0.08 4.95 2.67
CA ALA A 185 -0.08 3.57 2.19
C ALA A 185 -1.34 3.42 1.33
N THR A 186 -2.43 4.09 1.71
CA THR A 186 -3.66 4.17 0.91
C THR A 186 -3.43 4.86 -0.44
N THR A 187 -2.65 5.95 -0.47
CA THR A 187 -2.32 6.72 -1.67
C THR A 187 -1.36 5.99 -2.62
N GLU A 188 -0.49 5.11 -2.12
CA GLU A 188 0.48 4.40 -2.96
C GLU A 188 -0.03 3.03 -3.41
N LEU A 189 -0.69 2.27 -2.52
CA LEU A 189 -1.10 0.88 -2.76
C LEU A 189 -2.62 0.73 -2.97
N GLY A 190 -3.44 1.45 -2.21
CA GLY A 190 -4.91 1.34 -2.32
C GLY A 190 -5.43 1.84 -3.66
N THR A 191 -4.88 2.96 -4.12
CA THR A 191 -5.13 3.57 -5.44
C THR A 191 -4.64 2.75 -6.61
N ASP A 192 -3.53 2.01 -6.48
CA ASP A 192 -3.05 1.10 -7.53
C ASP A 192 -4.09 0.03 -7.85
N GLY A 193 -4.75 -0.50 -6.81
CA GLY A 193 -5.86 -1.44 -6.97
C GLY A 193 -7.04 -0.81 -7.70
N ALA A 194 -7.44 0.41 -7.30
CA ALA A 194 -8.53 1.14 -7.93
C ALA A 194 -8.26 1.48 -9.41
N ILE A 195 -7.07 1.97 -9.73
CA ILE A 195 -6.66 2.31 -11.10
C ILE A 195 -6.56 1.04 -11.96
N SER A 196 -6.03 -0.05 -11.42
CA SER A 196 -5.94 -1.33 -12.17
C SER A 196 -7.32 -1.88 -12.50
N GLY A 197 -8.26 -1.85 -11.54
CA GLY A 197 -9.64 -2.27 -11.77
C GLY A 197 -10.39 -1.38 -12.77
N LEU A 198 -10.15 -0.07 -12.73
CA LEU A 198 -10.71 0.86 -13.73
C LEU A 198 -10.24 0.54 -15.15
N MET A 199 -9.00 0.08 -15.29
CA MET A 199 -8.35 -0.15 -16.59
C MET A 199 -8.59 -1.52 -17.20
N GLU A 200 -9.20 -2.45 -16.46
CA GLU A 200 -9.38 -3.82 -16.91
C GLU A 200 -10.25 -3.91 -18.18
N GLU A 201 -11.44 -3.29 -18.16
CA GLU A 201 -12.38 -3.30 -19.29
C GLU A 201 -11.83 -2.55 -20.52
N PRO A 202 -11.35 -1.29 -20.44
CA PRO A 202 -10.82 -0.58 -21.60
C PRO A 202 -9.61 -1.27 -22.25
N MET A 203 -8.77 -1.94 -21.46
CA MET A 203 -7.63 -2.69 -21.98
C MET A 203 -8.08 -3.96 -22.70
N LYS A 204 -9.07 -4.66 -22.16
CA LYS A 204 -9.65 -5.86 -22.77
C LYS A 204 -10.32 -5.54 -24.11
N GLU A 205 -11.07 -4.45 -24.19
CA GLU A 205 -11.68 -3.96 -25.44
C GLU A 205 -10.63 -3.64 -26.50
N ALA A 206 -9.48 -3.10 -26.10
CA ALA A 206 -8.35 -2.85 -26.98
C ALA A 206 -7.51 -4.08 -27.32
N GLY A 207 -7.89 -5.28 -26.84
CA GLY A 207 -7.18 -6.54 -27.09
C GLY A 207 -5.89 -6.71 -26.29
N TYR A 208 -5.70 -5.94 -25.21
CA TYR A 208 -4.53 -6.00 -24.33
C TYR A 208 -4.89 -6.56 -22.95
N ASN A 209 -3.87 -7.08 -22.24
CA ASN A 209 -4.02 -7.48 -20.85
C ASN A 209 -4.01 -6.24 -19.93
N GLY A 210 -4.96 -6.13 -19.00
CA GLY A 210 -5.04 -5.03 -18.03
C GLY A 210 -3.78 -4.86 -17.15
N LEU A 211 -3.01 -5.94 -16.94
CA LEU A 211 -1.74 -5.91 -16.19
C LEU A 211 -0.70 -4.96 -16.78
N TRP A 212 -0.80 -4.61 -18.07
CA TRP A 212 0.12 -3.65 -18.69
C TRP A 212 0.13 -2.29 -18.01
N VAL A 213 -0.99 -1.86 -17.42
CA VAL A 213 -1.05 -0.59 -16.69
C VAL A 213 -0.20 -0.65 -15.42
N LEU A 214 -0.32 -1.75 -14.65
CA LEU A 214 0.48 -1.97 -13.45
C LEU A 214 1.98 -2.13 -13.79
N ILE A 215 2.29 -2.85 -14.88
CA ILE A 215 3.67 -2.99 -15.37
C ILE A 215 4.23 -1.63 -15.76
N TYR A 216 3.44 -0.80 -16.44
CA TYR A 216 3.85 0.53 -16.89
C TYR A 216 4.16 1.47 -15.72
N THR A 217 3.24 1.62 -14.76
CA THR A 217 3.45 2.48 -13.59
C THR A 217 4.59 1.95 -12.71
N SER A 218 4.73 0.63 -12.59
CA SER A 218 5.85 0.02 -11.87
C SER A 218 7.19 0.25 -12.57
N ALA A 219 7.24 0.20 -13.90
CA ALA A 219 8.46 0.49 -14.65
C ALA A 219 8.94 1.93 -14.42
N ILE A 220 8.02 2.89 -14.38
CA ILE A 220 8.33 4.29 -14.00
C ILE A 220 8.93 4.33 -12.60
N MET A 221 8.29 3.72 -11.61
CA MET A 221 8.79 3.70 -10.23
C MET A 221 10.18 3.07 -10.14
N MET A 222 10.38 1.93 -10.81
CA MET A 222 11.67 1.23 -10.86
C MET A 222 12.76 2.14 -11.42
N VAL A 223 12.51 2.79 -12.57
CA VAL A 223 13.49 3.67 -13.23
C VAL A 223 13.82 4.88 -12.37
N LEU A 224 12.80 5.54 -11.80
CA LEU A 224 12.99 6.70 -10.96
C LEU A 224 13.76 6.36 -9.67
N ARG A 225 13.45 5.23 -9.02
CA ARG A 225 14.11 4.82 -7.77
C ARG A 225 15.55 4.37 -7.98
N PHE A 226 15.84 3.55 -8.99
CA PHE A 226 17.20 3.04 -9.21
C PHE A 226 18.17 4.10 -9.76
N TRP A 227 17.74 4.88 -10.76
CA TRP A 227 18.66 5.77 -11.49
C TRP A 227 18.61 7.22 -11.02
N PHE A 228 17.46 7.68 -10.49
CA PHE A 228 17.24 9.11 -10.22
C PHE A 228 17.01 9.45 -8.75
N ALA A 229 16.81 8.47 -7.85
CA ALA A 229 16.57 8.75 -6.43
C ALA A 229 17.67 9.60 -5.79
N GLY A 230 18.95 9.32 -6.07
CA GLY A 230 20.07 10.10 -5.54
C GLY A 230 20.00 11.58 -5.93
N PRO A 231 20.08 11.92 -7.22
CA PRO A 231 20.00 13.31 -7.68
C PRO A 231 18.71 14.04 -7.26
N ILE A 232 17.58 13.35 -7.24
CA ILE A 232 16.30 13.93 -6.83
C ILE A 232 16.29 14.25 -5.33
N VAL A 233 16.72 13.30 -4.48
CA VAL A 233 16.80 13.49 -3.03
C VAL A 233 17.80 14.59 -2.68
N GLU A 234 18.94 14.66 -3.36
CA GLU A 234 19.93 15.72 -3.15
C GLU A 234 19.36 17.12 -3.46
N LYS A 235 18.59 17.24 -4.54
CA LYS A 235 18.03 18.53 -4.98
C LYS A 235 16.84 19.00 -4.15
N LEU A 236 15.93 18.09 -3.78
CA LEU A 236 14.67 18.43 -3.11
C LEU A 236 14.72 18.22 -1.59
N GLY A 237 15.66 17.42 -1.09
CA GLY A 237 15.64 16.87 0.26
C GLY A 237 14.47 15.89 0.47
N PRO A 238 14.46 15.13 1.59
CA PRO A 238 13.42 14.13 1.81
C PRO A 238 12.00 14.73 1.91
N LEU A 239 11.84 15.82 2.66
CA LEU A 239 10.52 16.45 2.84
C LEU A 239 10.04 17.19 1.60
N GLY A 240 10.95 17.83 0.84
CA GLY A 240 10.61 18.46 -0.42
C GLY A 240 10.23 17.44 -1.49
N LEU A 241 10.89 16.29 -1.50
CA LEU A 241 10.53 15.15 -2.35
C LEU A 241 9.13 14.61 -2.01
N LEU A 242 8.82 14.41 -0.73
CA LEU A 242 7.48 13.97 -0.29
C LEU A 242 6.38 14.99 -0.65
N ALA A 243 6.63 16.28 -0.45
CA ALA A 243 5.67 17.33 -0.83
C ALA A 243 5.46 17.41 -2.34
N THR A 244 6.53 17.33 -3.14
CA THR A 244 6.45 17.33 -4.61
C THR A 244 5.70 16.09 -5.11
N SER A 245 5.99 14.93 -4.51
CA SER A 245 5.30 13.67 -4.76
C SER A 245 3.80 13.79 -4.49
N ALA A 246 3.41 14.43 -3.39
CA ALA A 246 2.00 14.69 -3.07
C ALA A 246 1.32 15.60 -4.09
N VAL A 247 1.96 16.69 -4.53
CA VAL A 247 1.41 17.56 -5.59
C VAL A 247 1.17 16.79 -6.89
N LEU A 248 2.14 15.99 -7.32
CA LEU A 248 2.03 15.20 -8.54
C LEU A 248 0.97 14.10 -8.41
N ALA A 249 0.85 13.46 -7.25
CA ALA A 249 -0.19 12.46 -6.98
C ALA A 249 -1.59 13.08 -7.00
N ILE A 250 -1.78 14.26 -6.40
CA ILE A 250 -3.05 15.01 -6.44
C ILE A 250 -3.43 15.31 -7.89
N ALA A 251 -2.51 15.93 -8.65
CA ALA A 251 -2.76 16.27 -10.04
C ALA A 251 -3.04 15.03 -10.89
N GLY A 252 -2.27 13.96 -10.70
CA GLY A 252 -2.45 12.69 -11.40
C GLY A 252 -3.81 12.05 -11.13
N LEU A 253 -4.27 12.02 -9.88
CA LEU A 253 -5.57 11.45 -9.51
C LEU A 253 -6.75 12.28 -10.06
N TYR A 254 -6.68 13.61 -9.97
CA TYR A 254 -7.70 14.50 -10.55
C TYR A 254 -7.75 14.43 -12.09
N LEU A 255 -6.59 14.32 -12.75
CA LEU A 255 -6.56 14.17 -14.20
C LEU A 255 -7.08 12.78 -14.61
N LEU A 256 -6.71 11.72 -13.88
CA LEU A 256 -7.24 10.37 -14.11
C LEU A 256 -8.75 10.29 -13.92
N SER A 257 -9.33 11.05 -12.99
CA SER A 257 -10.78 11.06 -12.76
C SER A 257 -11.59 11.69 -13.89
N THR A 258 -10.94 12.39 -14.83
CA THR A 258 -11.56 13.04 -15.98
C THR A 258 -11.03 12.52 -17.31
N ALA A 259 -10.17 11.50 -17.27
CA ALA A 259 -9.49 10.99 -18.45
C ALA A 259 -10.46 10.26 -19.38
N SER A 260 -10.39 10.50 -20.68
CA SER A 260 -11.12 9.69 -21.66
C SER A 260 -10.18 9.13 -22.71
N GLY A 261 -10.34 7.85 -23.01
CA GLY A 261 -9.48 7.11 -23.94
C GLY A 261 -8.12 6.71 -23.37
N LEU A 262 -7.56 5.64 -23.94
CA LEU A 262 -6.33 5.00 -23.43
C LEU A 262 -5.14 5.96 -23.33
N THR A 263 -4.91 6.79 -24.35
CA THR A 263 -3.77 7.71 -24.38
C THR A 263 -3.78 8.69 -23.21
N ALA A 264 -4.93 9.30 -22.91
CA ALA A 264 -5.06 10.23 -21.80
C ALA A 264 -4.80 9.53 -20.46
N ILE A 265 -5.33 8.31 -20.30
CA ILE A 265 -5.15 7.51 -19.09
C ILE A 265 -3.67 7.19 -18.87
N PHE A 266 -2.93 6.73 -19.88
CA PHE A 266 -1.49 6.46 -19.73
C PHE A 266 -0.69 7.73 -19.40
N VAL A 267 -1.00 8.86 -20.02
CA VAL A 267 -0.34 10.14 -19.72
C VAL A 267 -0.60 10.58 -18.27
N PHE A 268 -1.84 10.49 -17.79
CA PHE A 268 -2.17 10.91 -16.42
C PHE A 268 -1.72 9.88 -15.38
N ALA A 269 -1.74 8.58 -15.70
CA ALA A 269 -1.15 7.52 -14.90
C ALA A 269 0.38 7.68 -14.79
N THR A 270 1.03 8.25 -15.81
CA THR A 270 2.45 8.64 -15.71
C THR A 270 2.62 9.67 -14.62
N LEU A 271 1.86 10.77 -14.65
CA LEU A 271 1.97 11.83 -13.65
C LEU A 271 1.74 11.31 -12.23
N TYR A 272 0.71 10.48 -12.06
CA TYR A 272 0.42 9.79 -10.82
C TYR A 272 1.56 8.85 -10.40
N GLY A 273 2.12 8.07 -11.34
CA GLY A 273 3.27 7.19 -11.12
C GLY A 273 4.50 7.95 -10.62
N PHE A 274 4.81 9.11 -11.20
CA PHE A 274 5.87 10.00 -10.71
C PHE A 274 5.59 10.47 -9.27
N GLY A 275 4.34 10.82 -8.97
CA GLY A 275 3.92 11.23 -7.63
C GLY A 275 4.07 10.12 -6.59
N LYS A 276 3.54 8.93 -6.85
CA LYS A 276 3.55 7.85 -5.85
C LYS A 276 4.94 7.24 -5.60
N THR A 277 5.88 7.41 -6.55
CA THR A 277 7.18 6.73 -6.58
C THR A 277 7.96 6.85 -5.27
N PHE A 278 7.95 8.00 -4.60
CA PHE A 278 8.90 8.26 -3.52
C PHE A 278 8.31 8.21 -2.12
N PHE A 279 7.00 7.97 -1.97
CA PHE A 279 6.32 8.08 -0.68
C PHE A 279 6.85 7.11 0.38
N TRP A 280 6.69 5.80 0.16
CA TRP A 280 7.09 4.78 1.13
C TRP A 280 8.59 4.85 1.52
N PRO A 281 9.54 4.66 0.57
CA PRO A 281 10.96 4.66 0.91
C PRO A 281 11.46 5.98 1.52
N THR A 282 10.97 7.13 1.06
CA THR A 282 11.40 8.42 1.61
C THR A 282 10.87 8.62 3.02
N THR A 283 9.67 8.11 3.33
CA THR A 283 9.13 8.14 4.69
C THR A 283 9.95 7.28 5.64
N LEU A 284 10.38 6.09 5.22
CA LEU A 284 11.32 5.27 5.98
C LEU A 284 12.68 5.97 6.13
N GLY A 285 13.15 6.65 5.08
CA GLY A 285 14.30 7.54 5.13
C GLY A 285 14.21 8.58 6.24
N VAL A 286 13.14 9.39 6.22
CA VAL A 286 12.87 10.42 7.22
C VAL A 286 12.81 9.84 8.63
N VAL A 287 12.10 8.73 8.84
CA VAL A 287 12.04 8.09 10.17
C VAL A 287 13.40 7.59 10.62
N SER A 288 14.17 6.95 9.74
CA SER A 288 15.49 6.42 10.07
C SER A 288 16.54 7.51 10.36
N GLU A 289 16.46 8.64 9.66
CA GLU A 289 17.36 9.78 9.83
C GLU A 289 16.98 10.60 11.05
N GLN A 290 15.70 10.76 11.33
CA GLN A 290 15.24 11.59 12.43
C GLN A 290 15.16 10.82 13.75
N CYS A 291 14.85 9.52 13.73
CA CYS A 291 14.67 8.68 14.92
C CYS A 291 15.65 7.49 14.97
N PRO A 292 16.98 7.70 14.86
CA PRO A 292 17.96 6.63 14.73
C PRO A 292 18.07 5.75 16.00
N LYS A 293 17.76 6.30 17.18
CA LYS A 293 17.67 5.53 18.44
C LYS A 293 16.57 4.47 18.42
N GLY A 294 15.52 4.70 17.64
CA GLY A 294 14.42 3.76 17.42
C GLY A 294 14.83 2.53 16.60
N GLY A 295 15.95 2.62 15.89
CA GLY A 295 16.57 1.52 15.16
C GLY A 295 15.59 0.72 14.30
N ALA A 296 15.68 -0.61 14.38
CA ALA A 296 14.83 -1.51 13.61
C ALA A 296 13.34 -1.43 14.00
N LEU A 297 13.03 -1.18 15.29
CA LEU A 297 11.64 -1.16 15.75
C LEU A 297 10.85 -0.08 15.03
N THR A 298 11.33 1.15 15.02
CA THR A 298 10.55 2.29 14.49
C THR A 298 10.38 2.21 12.98
N LEU A 299 11.41 1.74 12.26
CA LEU A 299 11.34 1.46 10.83
C LEU A 299 10.32 0.37 10.50
N ASN A 300 10.36 -0.74 11.22
CA ASN A 300 9.46 -1.86 10.96
C ASN A 300 8.04 -1.56 11.41
N ALA A 301 7.87 -0.82 12.51
CA ALA A 301 6.57 -0.41 13.01
C ALA A 301 5.86 0.54 12.04
N ILE A 302 6.55 1.55 11.49
CA ILE A 302 5.91 2.45 10.53
C ILE A 302 5.55 1.72 9.23
N ALA A 303 6.43 0.86 8.70
CA ALA A 303 6.12 0.03 7.53
C ALA A 303 4.90 -0.89 7.78
N GLY A 304 4.87 -1.54 8.95
CA GLY A 304 3.76 -2.40 9.38
C GLY A 304 2.45 -1.64 9.56
N ILE A 305 2.48 -0.44 10.14
CA ILE A 305 1.32 0.45 10.24
C ILE A 305 0.77 0.76 8.84
N GLY A 306 1.63 1.09 7.88
CA GLY A 306 1.20 1.32 6.50
C GLY A 306 0.51 0.12 5.87
N MET A 307 1.13 -1.07 5.96
CA MET A 307 0.58 -2.31 5.38
C MET A 307 -0.75 -2.72 6.00
N LEU A 308 -0.89 -2.61 7.33
CA LEU A 308 -2.15 -2.93 8.01
C LEU A 308 -3.21 -1.87 7.71
N ALA A 309 -2.83 -0.60 7.70
CA ALA A 309 -3.76 0.50 7.46
C ALA A 309 -4.38 0.46 6.06
N VAL A 310 -3.61 0.11 5.02
CA VAL A 310 -4.18 0.01 3.67
C VAL A 310 -5.22 -1.11 3.58
N GLY A 311 -5.01 -2.25 4.24
CA GLY A 311 -5.98 -3.36 4.22
C GLY A 311 -7.21 -3.10 5.09
N ILE A 312 -7.02 -2.59 6.31
CA ILE A 312 -8.09 -2.40 7.29
C ILE A 312 -8.92 -1.15 7.00
N LEU A 313 -8.27 -0.06 6.54
CA LEU A 313 -8.89 1.26 6.37
C LEU A 313 -8.88 1.68 4.91
N GLY A 314 -7.72 1.67 4.24
CA GLY A 314 -7.54 2.24 2.92
C GLY A 314 -8.45 1.64 1.85
N GLY A 315 -8.39 0.32 1.66
CA GLY A 315 -9.20 -0.41 0.70
C GLY A 315 -10.70 -0.21 0.91
N PRO A 316 -11.25 -0.48 2.12
CA PRO A 316 -12.66 -0.24 2.42
C PRO A 316 -13.10 1.21 2.21
N VAL A 317 -12.29 2.19 2.59
CA VAL A 317 -12.62 3.62 2.38
C VAL A 317 -12.62 3.97 0.90
N ILE A 318 -11.62 3.55 0.12
CA ILE A 318 -11.59 3.74 -1.34
C ILE A 318 -12.80 3.06 -2.00
N GLY A 319 -13.13 1.83 -1.59
CA GLY A 319 -14.31 1.10 -2.08
C GLY A 319 -15.59 1.88 -1.83
N LYS A 320 -15.77 2.39 -0.61
CA LYS A 320 -16.93 3.23 -0.26
C LYS A 320 -16.97 4.52 -1.08
N MET A 321 -15.84 5.19 -1.28
CA MET A 321 -15.75 6.39 -2.12
C MET A 321 -16.05 6.09 -3.61
N THR A 322 -15.71 4.88 -4.05
CA THR A 322 -16.02 4.38 -5.40
C THR A 322 -17.52 4.18 -5.55
N GLU A 323 -18.16 3.47 -4.61
CA GLU A 323 -19.59 3.23 -4.65
C GLU A 323 -20.44 4.51 -4.47
N ASP A 324 -20.02 5.42 -3.59
CA ASP A 324 -20.67 6.74 -3.44
C ASP A 324 -20.61 7.52 -4.77
N SER A 325 -19.50 7.42 -5.51
CA SER A 325 -19.33 8.07 -6.83
C SER A 325 -20.15 7.37 -7.93
N ILE A 326 -20.20 6.03 -7.92
CA ILE A 326 -21.08 5.26 -8.82
C ILE A 326 -22.54 5.64 -8.61
N LYS A 327 -22.97 5.74 -7.34
CA LYS A 327 -24.33 6.16 -7.01
C LYS A 327 -24.68 7.49 -7.67
N LEU A 328 -23.86 8.52 -7.45
CA LEU A 328 -24.08 9.84 -8.03
C LEU A 328 -24.15 9.76 -9.57
N SER A 329 -23.21 9.06 -10.21
CA SER A 329 -23.18 8.96 -11.67
C SER A 329 -24.38 8.21 -12.24
N VAL A 330 -24.87 7.15 -11.58
CA VAL A 330 -26.05 6.39 -12.02
C VAL A 330 -27.32 7.21 -11.80
N GLU A 331 -27.43 7.92 -10.66
CA GLU A 331 -28.57 8.78 -10.35
C GLU A 331 -28.70 9.95 -11.33
N GLU A 332 -27.57 10.54 -11.75
CA GLU A 332 -27.52 11.64 -12.72
C GLU A 332 -27.82 11.19 -14.16
N ALA A 333 -27.29 10.03 -14.58
CA ALA A 333 -27.46 9.53 -15.95
C ALA A 333 -28.78 8.77 -16.18
N ASN A 334 -29.32 8.14 -15.12
CA ASN A 334 -30.51 7.30 -15.19
C ASN A 334 -31.59 7.81 -14.22
N SER A 335 -31.62 7.28 -12.99
CA SER A 335 -32.54 7.69 -11.93
C SER A 335 -32.15 7.09 -10.57
N ALA A 336 -32.68 7.67 -9.49
CA ALA A 336 -32.55 7.11 -8.14
C ALA A 336 -33.24 5.74 -7.99
N GLU A 337 -34.33 5.52 -8.73
CA GLU A 337 -35.00 4.22 -8.79
C GLU A 337 -34.13 3.15 -9.45
N THR A 338 -33.43 3.49 -10.53
CA THR A 338 -32.49 2.58 -11.20
C THR A 338 -31.38 2.17 -10.25
N TYR A 339 -30.75 3.13 -9.56
CA TYR A 339 -29.70 2.81 -8.59
C TYR A 339 -30.20 1.88 -7.48
N LYS A 340 -31.37 2.16 -6.89
CA LYS A 340 -31.98 1.30 -5.86
C LYS A 340 -32.21 -0.14 -6.34
N LYS A 341 -32.58 -0.34 -7.61
CA LYS A 341 -32.79 -1.68 -8.18
C LYS A 341 -31.48 -2.46 -8.29
N ILE A 342 -30.37 -1.79 -8.61
CA ILE A 342 -29.07 -2.45 -8.84
C ILE A 342 -28.17 -2.50 -7.61
N SER A 343 -28.51 -1.81 -6.52
CA SER A 343 -27.68 -1.74 -5.30
C SER A 343 -28.12 -2.70 -4.19
N ASN A 344 -27.21 -2.98 -3.26
CA ASN A 344 -27.46 -3.61 -1.95
C ASN A 344 -26.90 -2.74 -0.83
N ASP A 345 -27.50 -2.84 0.36
CA ASP A 345 -26.91 -2.28 1.58
C ASP A 345 -25.66 -3.09 1.96
N SER A 346 -24.61 -2.38 2.33
CA SER A 346 -23.32 -2.92 2.74
C SER A 346 -22.77 -2.11 3.90
N THR A 347 -21.85 -2.71 4.65
CA THR A 347 -21.26 -2.07 5.82
C THR A 347 -19.77 -2.30 5.84
N TYR A 348 -19.04 -1.33 6.36
CA TYR A 348 -17.62 -1.47 6.68
C TYR A 348 -17.35 -0.82 8.03
N PHE A 349 -16.11 -0.94 8.50
CA PHE A 349 -15.77 -0.54 9.87
C PHE A 349 -16.10 0.92 10.22
N LEU A 350 -16.14 1.85 9.27
CA LEU A 350 -16.44 3.26 9.54
C LEU A 350 -17.89 3.66 9.19
N GLY A 351 -18.75 2.73 8.74
CA GLY A 351 -20.17 2.99 8.54
C GLY A 351 -20.81 2.20 7.40
N ASP A 352 -22.05 2.55 7.11
CA ASP A 352 -22.88 1.91 6.09
C ASP A 352 -22.72 2.60 4.73
N TYR A 353 -22.90 1.85 3.65
CA TYR A 353 -22.90 2.33 2.27
C TYR A 353 -23.75 1.41 1.38
N THR A 354 -24.06 1.86 0.18
CA THR A 354 -24.74 1.04 -0.83
C THR A 354 -23.73 0.62 -1.89
N ALA A 355 -23.75 -0.64 -2.31
CA ALA A 355 -22.84 -1.17 -3.32
C ALA A 355 -23.62 -1.73 -4.51
N VAL A 356 -23.12 -1.54 -5.73
CA VAL A 356 -23.70 -2.14 -6.93
C VAL A 356 -23.54 -3.67 -6.92
N ASP A 357 -24.62 -4.37 -7.26
CA ASP A 357 -24.65 -5.81 -7.46
C ASP A 357 -24.65 -6.13 -8.96
N ALA A 358 -23.54 -6.70 -9.45
CA ALA A 358 -23.36 -7.02 -10.86
C ALA A 358 -24.45 -7.96 -11.40
N SER A 359 -25.03 -8.83 -10.55
CA SER A 359 -26.12 -9.73 -10.95
C SER A 359 -27.37 -8.93 -11.27
N LYS A 360 -27.71 -7.96 -10.42
CA LYS A 360 -28.87 -7.10 -10.61
C LYS A 360 -28.72 -6.15 -11.79
N VAL A 361 -27.50 -5.74 -12.11
CA VAL A 361 -27.22 -4.99 -13.35
C VAL A 361 -27.52 -5.86 -14.57
N GLY A 362 -27.17 -7.15 -14.53
CA GLY A 362 -27.48 -8.11 -15.59
C GLY A 362 -28.97 -8.44 -15.75
N ASP A 363 -29.77 -8.22 -14.71
CA ASP A 363 -31.23 -8.40 -14.74
C ASP A 363 -31.99 -7.21 -15.35
N LEU A 364 -31.30 -6.09 -15.63
CA LEU A 364 -31.92 -4.94 -16.29
C LEU A 364 -32.23 -5.23 -17.76
N PRO A 365 -33.20 -4.51 -18.38
CA PRO A 365 -33.42 -4.57 -19.83
C PRO A 365 -32.14 -4.22 -20.60
N GLU A 366 -31.85 -4.93 -21.72
CA GLU A 366 -30.63 -4.72 -22.52
C GLU A 366 -30.42 -3.25 -22.95
N GLU A 367 -31.51 -2.51 -23.21
CA GLU A 367 -31.47 -1.07 -23.54
C GLU A 367 -30.98 -0.18 -22.39
N GLU A 368 -31.19 -0.59 -21.13
CA GLU A 368 -30.74 0.14 -19.94
C GLU A 368 -29.34 -0.30 -19.49
N GLN A 369 -28.95 -1.55 -19.78
CA GLN A 369 -27.67 -2.12 -19.33
C GLN A 369 -26.46 -1.32 -19.80
N ALA A 370 -26.43 -0.92 -21.08
CA ALA A 370 -25.30 -0.18 -21.64
C ALA A 370 -25.11 1.17 -20.93
N THR A 371 -26.18 1.95 -20.78
CA THR A 371 -26.17 3.26 -20.09
C THR A 371 -25.79 3.12 -18.61
N VAL A 372 -26.30 2.09 -17.93
CA VAL A 372 -25.96 1.82 -16.54
C VAL A 372 -24.49 1.42 -16.40
N GLN A 373 -23.97 0.53 -17.25
CA GLN A 373 -22.56 0.13 -17.23
C GLN A 373 -21.62 1.31 -17.51
N GLU A 374 -21.95 2.17 -18.48
CA GLU A 374 -21.20 3.39 -18.75
C GLU A 374 -21.19 4.34 -17.55
N SER A 375 -22.35 4.54 -16.90
CA SER A 375 -22.45 5.37 -15.70
C SER A 375 -21.70 4.77 -14.49
N ILE A 376 -21.66 3.44 -14.35
CA ILE A 376 -20.83 2.77 -13.33
C ILE A 376 -19.35 3.03 -13.60
N GLN A 377 -18.91 2.89 -14.86
CA GLN A 377 -17.52 3.10 -15.22
C GLN A 377 -17.09 4.57 -15.03
N SER A 378 -17.95 5.52 -15.43
CA SER A 378 -17.79 6.95 -15.17
C SER A 378 -17.70 7.23 -13.67
N GLY A 379 -18.59 6.63 -12.85
CA GLY A 379 -18.56 6.76 -11.40
C GLY A 379 -17.29 6.19 -10.77
N LYS A 380 -16.82 5.01 -11.20
CA LYS A 380 -15.55 4.41 -10.78
C LYS A 380 -14.39 5.36 -11.04
N GLN A 381 -14.36 5.95 -12.23
CA GLN A 381 -13.33 6.89 -12.64
C GLN A 381 -13.39 8.19 -11.84
N GLY A 382 -14.58 8.78 -11.70
CA GLY A 382 -14.81 10.01 -10.94
C GLY A 382 -14.39 9.88 -9.48
N SER A 383 -14.44 8.67 -8.90
CA SER A 383 -14.03 8.41 -7.53
C SER A 383 -12.56 8.75 -7.24
N LEU A 384 -11.69 8.68 -8.25
CA LEU A 384 -10.27 9.02 -8.12
C LEU A 384 -10.05 10.48 -7.67
N ALA A 385 -10.95 11.40 -8.03
CA ALA A 385 -10.93 12.78 -7.54
C ALA A 385 -11.12 12.84 -6.02
N SER A 386 -12.07 12.06 -5.51
CA SER A 386 -12.32 11.96 -4.07
C SER A 386 -11.11 11.37 -3.35
N VAL A 387 -10.49 10.34 -3.93
CA VAL A 387 -9.30 9.66 -3.39
C VAL A 387 -8.09 10.61 -3.27
N ALA A 388 -8.05 11.70 -4.03
CA ALA A 388 -7.00 12.72 -3.91
C ALA A 388 -6.98 13.41 -2.53
N ILE A 389 -8.00 13.25 -1.69
CA ILE A 389 -8.00 13.76 -0.30
C ILE A 389 -6.82 13.23 0.53
N PHE A 390 -6.38 11.99 0.28
CA PHE A 390 -5.26 11.39 1.00
C PHE A 390 -3.93 12.12 0.72
N PRO A 391 -3.48 12.30 -0.54
CA PRO A 391 -2.29 13.08 -0.82
C PRO A 391 -2.46 14.58 -0.51
N VAL A 392 -3.68 15.14 -0.56
CA VAL A 392 -3.93 16.53 -0.08
C VAL A 392 -3.59 16.66 1.40
N PHE A 393 -4.08 15.73 2.23
CA PHE A 393 -3.74 15.71 3.66
C PHE A 393 -2.24 15.54 3.87
N MET A 394 -1.62 14.59 3.16
CA MET A 394 -0.16 14.38 3.23
C MET A 394 0.62 15.64 2.85
N LEU A 395 0.21 16.35 1.79
CA LEU A 395 0.84 17.60 1.35
C LEU A 395 0.80 18.66 2.46
N ALA A 396 -0.35 18.84 3.11
CA ALA A 396 -0.49 19.77 4.23
C ALA A 396 0.47 19.39 5.38
N CYS A 397 0.57 18.10 5.71
CA CYS A 397 1.51 17.60 6.72
C CYS A 397 2.98 17.82 6.33
N TYR A 398 3.35 17.57 5.08
CA TYR A 398 4.72 17.77 4.61
C TYR A 398 5.11 19.26 4.58
N ILE A 399 4.18 20.14 4.17
CA ILE A 399 4.39 21.59 4.25
C ILE A 399 4.61 22.03 5.71
N ALA A 400 3.80 21.53 6.65
CA ALA A 400 3.98 21.80 8.07
C ALA A 400 5.35 21.33 8.58
N LEU A 401 5.81 20.14 8.18
CA LEU A 401 7.15 19.64 8.52
C LEU A 401 8.26 20.49 7.90
N ILE A 402 8.12 20.92 6.65
CA ILE A 402 9.08 21.81 5.99
C ILE A 402 9.22 23.10 6.79
N PHE A 403 8.11 23.73 7.20
CA PHE A 403 8.17 24.93 8.04
C PHE A 403 8.77 24.66 9.42
N TYR A 404 8.41 23.54 10.05
CA TYR A 404 8.97 23.12 11.33
C TYR A 404 10.50 22.97 11.28
N PHE A 405 11.03 22.29 10.26
CA PHE A 405 12.48 22.11 10.11
C PHE A 405 13.18 23.38 9.64
N ARG A 406 12.56 24.23 8.81
CA ARG A 406 13.09 25.56 8.48
C ARG A 406 13.28 26.41 9.73
N GLY A 407 12.34 26.37 10.68
CA GLY A 407 12.47 27.03 11.98
C GLY A 407 13.61 26.52 12.87
N LYS A 408 14.20 25.36 12.53
CA LYS A 408 15.30 24.70 13.26
C LYS A 408 16.64 24.70 12.50
N GLY A 409 16.79 25.52 11.46
CA GLY A 409 18.01 25.58 10.65
C GLY A 409 18.08 24.55 9.52
N GLY A 410 16.93 24.00 9.12
CA GLY A 410 16.78 23.06 8.02
C GLY A 410 16.67 21.59 8.46
N TYR A 411 16.23 20.75 7.53
CA TYR A 411 16.21 19.30 7.73
C TYR A 411 17.65 18.75 7.66
N LYS A 412 18.06 17.99 8.68
CA LYS A 412 19.37 17.32 8.73
C LYS A 412 19.21 15.96 9.42
N PRO A 413 19.92 14.91 8.97
CA PRO A 413 19.96 13.64 9.70
C PRO A 413 20.45 13.84 11.14
N VAL A 414 19.87 13.09 12.07
CA VAL A 414 20.32 13.03 13.47
C VAL A 414 21.42 11.98 13.58
N GLU A 415 22.57 12.38 14.09
CA GLU A 415 23.71 11.48 14.37
C GLU A 415 23.66 11.00 15.83
N ILE A 416 23.99 9.72 16.07
CA ILE A 416 24.00 9.08 17.40
C ILE A 416 25.26 8.28 17.66
#